data_AF-A0A7J5EI56-F1
#
_entry.id   AF-A0A7J5EI56-F1
#
_cell.length_a   1.000
_cell.length_b   1.000
_cell.length_c   1.000
_cell.angle_alpha   90.00
_cell.angle_beta   90.00
_cell.angle_gamma   90.00
#
_symmetry.space_group_name_H-M   'P 1'
#
loop_
_entity.id
_entity.type
_entity.pdbx_description
1 polymer ?
#
loop_
_entity_poly.entity_id
_entity_poly.type
_entity_poly.pdbx_seq_one_letter_code
_entity_poly.pdbx_strand_id
1 'polypeptide(L)'
;MRHALPSPLPLPLPFYVSLLLAACGGSSSSDGPDALTPDGSPDSSVARERSGTVEITEDRWIFPEDSGGGESVTSQVAARFYDGREPSFHREAMRAGDCVLRTFTIASCTPACTDGLCVDTNVCEPYPTYVSAGRLTITGLRTPVQIDPMQSWYYPDGPLPADLFADDASITASLAGATIPALSITTSGVRPITPDITGGKLVAPYPAAADVIVRWTPSGGDERVRLTLNANNRGHGAPYEAIIECDVADSAGQVAVAPALLDAFPATEAWTICAGTDCPPSKLARYRRGATLVGEREVDLVVASTFTFGIEHRLP
;
A
#
# COMPACT_ATOMS: atom_id res chain seq x y z
N MET A 1 5.30 -67.56 21.03
CA MET A 1 5.07 -66.26 20.37
C MET A 1 4.90 -66.53 18.89
N ARG A 2 3.71 -66.23 18.34
CA ARG A 2 3.29 -66.63 16.99
C ARG A 2 3.77 -65.57 15.98
N HIS A 3 4.52 -65.98 14.96
CA HIS A 3 4.89 -65.14 13.83
C HIS A 3 3.75 -65.06 12.82
N ALA A 4 3.36 -63.84 12.44
CA ALA A 4 2.37 -63.55 11.43
C ALA A 4 3.01 -63.51 10.03
N LEU A 5 2.33 -64.09 9.04
CA LEU A 5 2.65 -64.04 7.61
C LEU A 5 2.06 -62.78 6.97
N PRO A 6 2.65 -62.25 5.88
CA PRO A 6 2.15 -61.06 5.19
C PRO A 6 1.02 -61.37 4.20
N SER A 7 0.09 -60.43 4.06
CA SER A 7 -1.07 -60.45 3.14
C SER A 7 -0.67 -60.14 1.68
N PRO A 8 -1.42 -60.65 0.68
CA PRO A 8 -1.16 -60.38 -0.73
C PRO A 8 -1.79 -59.06 -1.22
N LEU A 9 -1.14 -58.43 -2.19
CA LEU A 9 -1.58 -57.22 -2.90
C LEU A 9 -2.64 -57.54 -3.98
N PRO A 10 -3.57 -56.61 -4.30
CA PRO A 10 -4.56 -56.79 -5.36
C PRO A 10 -4.03 -56.39 -6.75
N LEU A 11 -4.55 -57.07 -7.77
CA LEU A 11 -4.32 -56.83 -9.21
C LEU A 11 -5.22 -55.70 -9.75
N PRO A 12 -4.84 -55.01 -10.85
CA PRO A 12 -5.63 -53.94 -11.46
C PRO A 12 -6.73 -54.48 -12.41
N LEU A 13 -7.87 -53.78 -12.41
CA LEU A 13 -9.01 -53.99 -13.33
C LEU A 13 -8.87 -53.10 -14.58
N PRO A 14 -9.36 -53.54 -15.77
CA PRO A 14 -9.36 -52.74 -16.98
C PRO A 14 -10.54 -51.75 -17.02
N PHE A 15 -10.25 -50.48 -17.33
CA PHE A 15 -11.25 -49.46 -17.63
C PHE A 15 -11.65 -49.51 -19.12
N TYR A 16 -12.94 -49.70 -19.38
CA TYR A 16 -13.58 -49.45 -20.67
C TYR A 16 -13.94 -47.97 -20.78
N VAL A 17 -13.50 -47.31 -21.85
CA VAL A 17 -13.94 -45.96 -22.21
C VAL A 17 -15.01 -46.07 -23.28
N SER A 18 -16.25 -45.75 -22.91
CA SER A 18 -17.39 -45.59 -23.83
C SER A 18 -17.37 -44.17 -24.41
N LEU A 19 -17.38 -44.08 -25.74
CA LEU A 19 -17.49 -42.84 -26.49
C LEU A 19 -18.99 -42.45 -26.59
N LEU A 20 -19.38 -41.34 -25.97
CA LEU A 20 -20.69 -40.70 -26.16
C LEU A 20 -20.47 -39.36 -26.86
N LEU A 21 -20.92 -39.25 -28.11
CA LEU A 21 -21.09 -37.97 -28.80
C LEU A 21 -22.33 -37.27 -28.23
N ALA A 22 -22.11 -36.12 -27.58
CA ALA A 22 -23.16 -35.15 -27.27
C ALA A 22 -22.85 -33.85 -28.02
N ALA A 23 -23.78 -33.46 -28.90
CA ALA A 23 -23.82 -32.16 -29.54
C ALA A 23 -24.47 -31.15 -28.60
N CYS A 24 -23.80 -30.03 -28.32
CA CYS A 24 -24.39 -28.83 -27.75
C CYS A 24 -23.83 -27.61 -28.48
N GLY A 25 -24.72 -26.84 -29.11
CA GLY A 25 -24.47 -25.43 -29.41
C GLY A 25 -24.67 -24.59 -28.15
N GLY A 26 -24.04 -23.42 -28.08
CA GLY A 26 -24.32 -22.47 -27.00
C GLY A 26 -23.29 -21.35 -26.84
N SER A 27 -23.76 -20.14 -27.18
CA SER A 27 -23.42 -18.83 -26.61
C SER A 27 -21.96 -18.37 -26.57
N SER A 28 -21.69 -17.34 -27.37
CA SER A 28 -20.62 -16.35 -27.21
C SER A 28 -20.60 -15.79 -25.78
N SER A 29 -19.64 -16.21 -24.99
CA SER A 29 -19.27 -15.59 -23.72
C SER A 29 -18.69 -14.22 -24.02
N SER A 30 -19.31 -13.17 -23.47
CA SER A 30 -18.67 -11.86 -23.40
C SER A 30 -17.47 -11.99 -22.45
N ASP A 31 -16.26 -11.84 -22.99
CA ASP A 31 -15.02 -11.77 -22.21
C ASP A 31 -15.13 -10.60 -21.22
N GLY A 32 -15.45 -10.92 -19.97
CA GLY A 32 -15.33 -9.97 -18.86
C GLY A 32 -13.84 -9.72 -18.59
N PRO A 33 -13.47 -8.55 -18.06
CA PRO A 33 -12.09 -8.25 -17.71
C PRO A 33 -11.57 -9.28 -16.68
N ASP A 34 -10.41 -9.88 -16.99
CA ASP A 34 -9.74 -10.85 -16.12
C ASP A 34 -9.40 -10.21 -14.77
N ALA A 35 -10.02 -10.72 -13.70
CA ALA A 35 -9.67 -10.32 -12.34
C ALA A 35 -8.22 -10.76 -12.05
N LEU A 36 -7.37 -9.82 -11.66
CA LEU A 36 -6.02 -10.12 -11.22
C LEU A 36 -6.09 -10.86 -9.88
N THR A 37 -5.23 -11.86 -9.69
CA THR A 37 -5.10 -12.51 -8.38
C THR A 37 -4.73 -11.47 -7.33
N PRO A 38 -5.53 -11.34 -6.25
CA PRO A 38 -5.16 -10.52 -5.11
C PRO A 38 -3.80 -10.99 -4.58
N ASP A 39 -2.93 -10.04 -4.25
CA ASP A 39 -1.74 -10.27 -3.44
C ASP A 39 -0.55 -11.03 -4.06
N GLY A 40 -0.42 -10.99 -5.40
CA GLY A 40 0.87 -11.31 -6.03
C GLY A 40 2.01 -10.54 -5.35
N SER A 41 3.01 -11.25 -4.84
CA SER A 41 4.18 -10.66 -4.17
C SER A 41 4.74 -9.50 -5.00
N PRO A 42 5.12 -8.35 -4.39
CA PRO A 42 5.72 -7.23 -5.10
C PRO A 42 7.03 -7.61 -5.83
N ASP A 43 7.62 -8.77 -5.50
CA ASP A 43 8.86 -9.24 -6.09
C ASP A 43 8.73 -10.03 -7.40
N SER A 44 7.54 -10.38 -7.89
CA SER A 44 7.41 -11.28 -9.05
C SER A 44 6.58 -10.80 -10.24
N SER A 45 6.17 -9.54 -10.30
CA SER A 45 5.56 -9.01 -11.52
C SER A 45 5.93 -7.56 -11.74
N VAL A 46 6.27 -7.23 -12.98
CA VAL A 46 6.57 -5.89 -13.46
C VAL A 46 5.59 -4.91 -12.82
N ALA A 47 6.09 -3.98 -11.98
CA ALA A 47 5.26 -2.97 -11.36
C ALA A 47 4.48 -2.25 -12.47
N ARG A 48 3.18 -2.52 -12.55
CA ARG A 48 2.34 -1.94 -13.59
C ARG A 48 2.11 -0.47 -13.26
N GLU A 49 1.96 0.31 -14.30
CA GLU A 49 1.63 1.71 -14.14
C GLU A 49 0.20 1.83 -13.55
N ARG A 50 0.05 2.69 -12.55
CA ARG A 50 -1.22 2.93 -11.87
C ARG A 50 -1.99 4.05 -12.57
N SER A 51 -3.26 3.79 -12.85
CA SER A 51 -4.25 4.74 -13.34
C SER A 51 -5.14 5.30 -12.23
N GLY A 52 -5.08 4.74 -11.02
CA GLY A 52 -5.68 5.34 -9.83
C GLY A 52 -5.62 4.45 -8.59
N THR A 53 -5.95 5.04 -7.45
CA THR A 53 -6.05 4.34 -6.18
C THR A 53 -7.32 4.77 -5.43
N VAL A 54 -7.94 3.82 -4.74
CA VAL A 54 -8.95 4.02 -3.71
C VAL A 54 -8.36 3.48 -2.41
N GLU A 55 -8.18 4.35 -1.43
CA GLU A 55 -7.57 4.03 -0.14
C GLU A 55 -8.59 4.21 0.98
N ILE A 56 -8.76 3.16 1.78
CA ILE A 56 -9.64 3.12 2.94
C ILE A 56 -8.77 2.78 4.15
N THR A 57 -8.57 3.74 5.04
CA THR A 57 -7.62 3.60 6.14
C THR A 57 -8.26 3.91 7.48
N GLU A 58 -8.05 3.04 8.46
CA GLU A 58 -8.17 3.36 9.88
C GLU A 58 -6.78 3.70 10.40
N ASP A 59 -6.57 4.93 10.88
CA ASP A 59 -5.29 5.41 11.38
C ASP A 59 -5.33 5.62 12.88
N ARG A 60 -4.32 5.05 13.55
CA ARG A 60 -4.04 5.25 14.97
C ARG A 60 -2.72 5.99 15.12
N TRP A 61 -2.78 7.21 15.62
CA TRP A 61 -1.60 8.03 15.88
C TRP A 61 -1.40 8.20 17.38
N ILE A 62 -0.25 7.73 17.87
CA ILE A 62 0.22 8.04 19.22
C ILE A 62 1.17 9.23 19.15
N PHE A 63 0.82 10.33 19.80
CA PHE A 63 1.71 11.49 19.90
C PHE A 63 2.80 11.20 20.94
N PRO A 64 4.07 11.51 20.64
CA PRO A 64 5.14 11.50 21.63
C PRO A 64 4.81 12.37 22.84
N GLU A 65 5.26 11.96 24.03
CA GLU A 65 5.04 12.71 25.28
C GLU A 65 5.59 14.14 25.22
N ASP A 66 6.72 14.33 24.52
CA ASP A 66 7.36 15.64 24.31
C ASP A 66 6.51 16.58 23.42
N SER A 67 5.51 16.04 22.72
CA SER A 67 4.59 16.76 21.83
C SER A 67 3.19 16.93 22.45
N GLY A 68 3.07 16.74 23.76
CA GLY A 68 1.80 16.82 24.51
C GLY A 68 1.13 15.47 24.75
N GLY A 69 1.66 14.39 24.17
CA GLY A 69 1.13 13.03 24.31
C GLY A 69 -0.29 12.85 23.76
N GLY A 70 -0.82 11.64 23.96
CA GLY A 70 -2.19 11.29 23.61
C GLY A 70 -2.29 10.36 22.39
N GLU A 71 -3.53 10.00 22.10
CA GLU A 71 -3.88 9.09 21.01
C GLU A 71 -5.01 9.69 20.17
N SER A 72 -4.84 9.66 18.85
CA SER A 72 -5.87 9.98 17.88
C SER A 72 -6.20 8.74 17.07
N VAL A 73 -7.49 8.43 16.94
CA VAL A 73 -7.97 7.37 16.06
C VAL A 73 -8.93 8.00 15.06
N THR A 74 -8.58 7.91 13.79
CA THR A 74 -9.35 8.52 12.70
C THR A 74 -9.48 7.54 11.55
N SER A 75 -10.44 7.78 10.68
CA SER A 75 -10.59 7.01 9.45
C SER A 75 -10.62 7.94 8.26
N GLN A 76 -10.08 7.46 7.15
CA GLN A 76 -9.99 8.20 5.90
C GLN A 76 -10.44 7.32 4.74
N VAL A 77 -11.20 7.93 3.83
CA VAL A 77 -11.37 7.44 2.47
C VAL A 77 -10.80 8.50 1.55
N ALA A 78 -9.90 8.11 0.66
CA ALA A 78 -9.35 8.98 -0.38
C ALA A 78 -9.28 8.20 -1.70
N ALA A 79 -9.57 8.86 -2.81
CA ALA A 79 -9.29 8.30 -4.12
C ALA A 79 -8.79 9.36 -5.10
N ARG A 80 -7.98 8.91 -6.05
CA ARG A 80 -7.38 9.73 -7.10
C ARG A 80 -7.13 8.89 -8.33
N PHE A 81 -7.39 9.48 -9.49
CA PHE A 81 -7.23 8.82 -10.79
C PHE A 81 -6.49 9.72 -11.76
N TYR A 82 -5.75 9.11 -12.67
CA TYR A 82 -4.79 9.77 -13.53
C TYR A 82 -4.99 9.40 -15.00
N ASP A 83 -4.89 10.40 -15.87
CA ASP A 83 -4.60 10.18 -17.27
C ASP A 83 -3.09 10.29 -17.51
N GLY A 84 -2.47 9.17 -17.91
CA GLY A 84 -1.03 8.98 -17.93
C GLY A 84 -0.43 8.44 -16.61
N ARG A 85 0.89 8.60 -16.51
CA ARG A 85 1.71 8.04 -15.43
C ARG A 85 1.67 8.92 -14.19
N GLU A 86 1.46 8.29 -13.03
CA GLU A 86 1.72 8.95 -11.75
C GLU A 86 3.21 9.32 -11.66
N PRO A 87 3.57 10.61 -11.44
CA PRO A 87 4.95 11.01 -11.31
C PRO A 87 5.61 10.28 -10.16
N SER A 88 6.82 9.79 -10.42
CA SER A 88 7.68 9.23 -9.39
C SER A 88 8.69 10.29 -8.98
N PHE A 89 8.49 10.90 -7.81
CA PHE A 89 9.45 11.84 -7.26
C PHE A 89 10.70 11.12 -6.74
N HIS A 90 10.51 9.96 -6.11
CA HIS A 90 11.58 9.22 -5.47
C HIS A 90 12.08 8.07 -6.34
N ARG A 91 13.39 7.98 -6.49
CA ARG A 91 14.05 6.86 -7.18
C ARG A 91 14.69 5.93 -6.16
N GLU A 92 14.66 4.63 -6.45
CA GLU A 92 15.40 3.65 -5.66
C GLU A 92 16.89 3.99 -5.69
N ALA A 93 17.46 4.19 -4.50
CA ALA A 93 18.88 4.50 -4.32
C ALA A 93 19.63 3.30 -3.73
N MET A 94 18.96 2.53 -2.87
CA MET A 94 19.53 1.35 -2.22
C MET A 94 18.43 0.36 -1.87
N ARG A 95 18.77 -0.92 -1.86
CA ARG A 95 17.91 -2.01 -1.38
C ARG A 95 18.72 -2.94 -0.48
N ALA A 96 18.12 -3.35 0.62
CA ALA A 96 18.68 -4.37 1.51
C ALA A 96 17.55 -5.16 2.14
N GLY A 97 17.53 -6.49 1.90
CA GLY A 97 16.43 -7.35 2.32
C GLY A 97 15.10 -6.91 1.71
N ASP A 98 14.07 -6.86 2.55
CA ASP A 98 12.70 -6.47 2.17
C ASP A 98 12.48 -4.95 2.08
N CYS A 99 13.54 -4.17 2.29
CA CYS A 99 13.49 -2.71 2.40
C CYS A 99 14.18 -2.02 1.21
N VAL A 100 13.59 -0.91 0.80
CA VAL A 100 14.07 -0.04 -0.27
C VAL A 100 14.21 1.38 0.26
N LEU A 101 15.41 1.94 0.12
CA LEU A 101 15.63 3.38 0.25
C LEU A 101 15.34 4.04 -1.08
N ARG A 102 14.39 4.96 -1.09
CA ARG A 102 14.08 5.84 -2.21
C ARG A 102 14.48 7.26 -1.85
N THR A 103 15.11 7.98 -2.77
CA THR A 103 15.56 9.36 -2.55
C THR A 103 14.94 10.30 -3.56
N PHE A 104 14.65 11.51 -3.13
CA PHE A 104 14.29 12.61 -4.01
C PHE A 104 15.54 13.44 -4.28
N THR A 105 15.95 13.50 -5.54
CA THR A 105 17.00 14.43 -5.97
C THR A 105 16.33 15.63 -6.60
N ILE A 106 16.64 16.83 -6.09
CA ILE A 106 16.18 18.07 -6.72
C ILE A 106 16.79 18.14 -8.11
N ALA A 107 15.94 18.06 -9.12
CA ALA A 107 16.31 18.30 -10.50
C ALA A 107 16.01 19.75 -10.88
N SER A 108 16.84 20.30 -11.77
CA SER A 108 16.63 21.61 -12.37
C SER A 108 16.70 21.50 -13.89
N CYS A 109 15.86 22.28 -14.56
CA CYS A 109 15.71 22.28 -16.00
C CYS A 109 15.97 23.72 -16.50
N THR A 110 16.76 23.86 -17.55
CA THR A 110 17.04 25.15 -18.21
C THR A 110 16.79 25.01 -19.72
N PRO A 111 15.70 25.60 -20.26
CA PRO A 111 14.69 26.40 -19.56
C PRO A 111 13.85 25.57 -18.57
N ALA A 112 13.21 26.25 -17.62
CA ALA A 112 12.28 25.60 -16.71
C ALA A 112 11.16 24.88 -17.50
N CYS A 113 10.69 23.75 -16.97
CA CYS A 113 9.57 23.02 -17.57
C CYS A 113 8.33 23.92 -17.60
N THR A 114 7.71 24.05 -18.78
CA THR A 114 6.52 24.90 -18.94
C THR A 114 5.26 24.20 -18.43
N ASP A 115 5.09 22.92 -18.75
CA ASP A 115 3.89 22.12 -18.41
C ASP A 115 4.26 20.79 -17.75
N GLY A 116 5.16 20.83 -16.77
CA GLY A 116 5.63 19.60 -16.13
C GLY A 116 6.60 19.82 -14.97
N LEU A 117 7.07 18.71 -14.42
CA LEU A 117 8.09 18.65 -13.39
C LEU A 117 9.44 18.29 -13.99
N CYS A 118 10.50 18.94 -13.51
CA CYS A 118 11.85 18.49 -13.76
C CYS A 118 12.12 17.24 -12.91
N VAL A 119 12.24 16.07 -13.54
CA VAL A 119 12.48 14.79 -12.85
C VAL A 119 13.95 14.36 -12.90
N ASP A 120 14.71 14.98 -13.80
CA ASP A 120 16.15 14.86 -13.94
C ASP A 120 16.72 16.13 -14.58
N THR A 121 18.04 16.28 -14.63
CA THR A 121 18.71 17.41 -15.27
C THR A 121 18.23 17.59 -16.71
N ASN A 122 17.50 18.68 -16.97
CA ASN A 122 16.88 18.99 -18.26
C ASN A 122 15.92 17.90 -18.80
N VAL A 123 15.30 17.10 -17.92
CA VAL A 123 14.24 16.15 -18.26
C VAL A 123 12.93 16.58 -17.63
N CYS A 124 12.01 17.06 -18.46
CA CYS A 124 10.67 17.44 -18.05
C CYS A 124 9.70 16.27 -18.26
N GLU A 125 9.03 15.84 -17.20
CA GLU A 125 7.86 14.96 -17.29
C GLU A 125 6.59 15.81 -17.11
N PRO A 126 5.52 15.57 -17.89
CA PRO A 126 4.25 16.27 -17.70
C PRO A 126 3.69 16.09 -16.29
N TYR A 127 2.94 17.08 -15.80
CA TYR A 127 2.15 16.87 -14.58
C TYR A 127 1.11 15.77 -14.82
N PRO A 128 0.79 14.97 -13.78
CA PRO A 128 -0.31 14.04 -13.88
C PRO A 128 -1.60 14.82 -14.06
N THR A 129 -2.41 14.42 -15.03
CA THR A 129 -3.73 15.00 -15.17
C THR A 129 -4.70 14.19 -14.32
N TYR A 130 -5.21 14.80 -13.25
CA TYR A 130 -6.27 14.18 -12.45
C TYR A 130 -7.56 14.11 -13.26
N VAL A 131 -8.12 12.91 -13.37
CA VAL A 131 -9.35 12.67 -14.13
C VAL A 131 -10.45 12.06 -13.28
N SER A 132 -11.68 12.23 -13.72
CA SER A 132 -12.84 11.67 -13.03
C SER A 132 -13.04 10.20 -13.41
N ALA A 133 -13.48 9.41 -12.43
CA ALA A 133 -14.02 8.06 -12.59
C ALA A 133 -15.54 7.99 -12.34
N GLY A 134 -16.23 9.15 -12.36
CA GLY A 134 -17.63 9.25 -11.96
C GLY A 134 -17.78 9.15 -10.44
N ARG A 135 -19.00 8.93 -9.94
CA ARG A 135 -19.26 8.74 -8.50
C ARG A 135 -18.57 7.47 -7.99
N LEU A 136 -17.88 7.58 -6.86
CA LEU A 136 -17.33 6.45 -6.11
C LEU A 136 -18.34 5.99 -5.06
N THR A 137 -18.71 4.71 -5.07
CA THR A 137 -19.54 4.09 -4.04
C THR A 137 -18.77 2.97 -3.36
N ILE A 138 -18.70 2.99 -2.03
CA ILE A 138 -18.01 1.97 -1.23
C ILE A 138 -19.02 1.26 -0.35
N THR A 139 -19.06 -0.07 -0.48
CA THR A 139 -19.90 -0.96 0.32
C THR A 139 -19.05 -1.96 1.11
N GLY A 140 -19.65 -2.62 2.10
CA GLY A 140 -18.93 -3.51 3.03
C GLY A 140 -18.36 -2.81 4.26
N LEU A 141 -18.31 -1.46 4.24
CA LEU A 141 -18.02 -0.64 5.43
C LEU A 141 -19.19 -0.69 6.42
N ARG A 142 -18.92 -0.32 7.68
CA ARG A 142 -19.98 -0.18 8.70
C ARG A 142 -20.98 0.91 8.34
N THR A 143 -20.49 1.97 7.71
CA THR A 143 -21.31 3.02 7.10
C THR A 143 -20.95 3.09 5.62
N PRO A 144 -21.89 2.82 4.69
CA PRO A 144 -21.63 2.98 3.27
C PRO A 144 -21.20 4.41 2.94
N VAL A 145 -20.24 4.55 2.03
CA VAL A 145 -19.69 5.84 1.63
C VAL A 145 -19.97 6.08 0.15
N GLN A 146 -20.46 7.28 -0.18
CA GLN A 146 -20.62 7.74 -1.55
C GLN A 146 -19.89 9.08 -1.71
N ILE A 147 -19.11 9.21 -2.77
CA ILE A 147 -18.27 10.38 -3.01
C ILE A 147 -18.46 10.82 -4.45
N ASP A 148 -18.95 12.05 -4.63
CA ASP A 148 -18.92 12.73 -5.92
C ASP A 148 -17.55 13.41 -6.10
N PRO A 149 -16.96 13.36 -7.31
CA PRO A 149 -15.65 13.96 -7.54
C PRO A 149 -15.69 15.48 -7.42
N MET A 150 -14.75 16.05 -6.66
CA MET A 150 -14.52 17.49 -6.58
C MET A 150 -13.17 17.83 -7.21
N GLN A 151 -13.18 18.45 -8.39
CA GLN A 151 -11.96 18.71 -9.17
C GLN A 151 -11.12 17.43 -9.40
N SER A 152 -11.78 16.29 -9.66
CA SER A 152 -11.16 14.96 -9.80
C SER A 152 -10.53 14.38 -8.52
N TRP A 153 -10.77 14.99 -7.36
CA TRP A 153 -10.44 14.43 -6.05
C TRP A 153 -11.68 13.80 -5.41
N TYR A 154 -11.45 12.79 -4.57
CA TYR A 154 -12.51 12.06 -3.88
C TYR A 154 -12.26 12.10 -2.37
N TYR A 155 -13.09 12.86 -1.67
CA TYR A 155 -13.11 12.93 -0.21
C TYR A 155 -14.56 12.84 0.28
N PRO A 156 -14.84 12.09 1.36
CA PRO A 156 -16.18 11.97 1.91
C PRO A 156 -16.67 13.29 2.49
N ASP A 157 -17.98 13.52 2.38
CA ASP A 157 -18.63 14.63 3.06
C ASP A 157 -18.79 14.30 4.56
N GLY A 158 -17.98 14.94 5.39
CA GLY A 158 -18.07 14.85 6.84
C GLY A 158 -17.22 13.74 7.47
N PRO A 159 -17.32 13.59 8.81
CA PRO A 159 -16.47 12.68 9.56
C PRO A 159 -16.86 11.22 9.33
N LEU A 160 -15.86 10.35 9.26
CA LEU A 160 -16.02 8.90 9.24
C LEU A 160 -15.90 8.32 10.66
N PRO A 161 -16.56 7.18 10.97
CA PRO A 161 -16.34 6.48 12.22
C PRO A 161 -14.91 5.94 12.31
N ALA A 162 -14.30 5.98 13.50
CA ALA A 162 -12.94 5.49 13.76
C ALA A 162 -12.77 3.96 13.58
N ASP A 163 -13.86 3.20 13.68
CA ASP A 163 -13.97 1.78 13.35
C ASP A 163 -14.84 1.71 12.08
N LEU A 164 -14.20 1.87 10.92
CA LEU A 164 -14.84 2.02 9.61
C LEU A 164 -15.22 0.68 8.98
N PHE A 165 -14.47 -0.38 9.25
CA PHE A 165 -14.73 -1.72 8.72
C PHE A 165 -14.49 -2.82 9.74
N ALA A 166 -15.19 -3.95 9.56
CA ALA A 166 -14.91 -5.16 10.33
C ALA A 166 -13.74 -5.94 9.70
N ASP A 167 -13.08 -6.74 10.53
CA ASP A 167 -12.13 -7.75 10.07
C ASP A 167 -12.75 -8.67 9.02
N ASP A 168 -11.97 -9.01 7.98
CA ASP A 168 -12.38 -9.82 6.84
C ASP A 168 -13.68 -9.37 6.11
N ALA A 169 -14.20 -8.17 6.39
CA ALA A 169 -15.38 -7.66 5.71
C ALA A 169 -15.09 -7.53 4.21
N SER A 170 -15.94 -8.10 3.35
CA SER A 170 -15.82 -7.91 1.91
C SER A 170 -16.17 -6.46 1.55
N ILE A 171 -15.16 -5.69 1.17
CA ILE A 171 -15.26 -4.26 0.85
C ILE A 171 -15.17 -4.09 -0.65
N THR A 172 -16.15 -3.39 -1.23
CA THR A 172 -16.22 -3.17 -2.67
C THR A 172 -16.28 -1.68 -2.98
N ALA A 173 -15.37 -1.21 -3.82
CA ALA A 173 -15.37 0.12 -4.40
C ALA A 173 -15.87 0.05 -5.85
N SER A 174 -16.94 0.78 -6.15
CA SER A 174 -17.54 0.87 -7.48
C SER A 174 -17.44 2.29 -8.03
N LEU A 175 -16.93 2.40 -9.25
CA LEU A 175 -16.81 3.66 -9.99
C LEU A 175 -17.92 3.72 -11.04
N ALA A 176 -18.71 4.80 -11.05
CA ALA A 176 -19.81 4.96 -12.00
C ALA A 176 -19.35 5.13 -13.46
N GLY A 177 -18.07 5.47 -13.66
CA GLY A 177 -17.49 5.74 -14.95
C GLY A 177 -17.52 7.22 -15.34
N ALA A 178 -16.43 7.68 -15.92
CA ALA A 178 -16.27 8.95 -16.62
C ALA A 178 -15.08 8.83 -17.58
N THR A 179 -13.95 9.52 -17.33
CA THR A 179 -12.71 9.30 -18.09
C THR A 179 -12.13 7.92 -17.78
N ILE A 180 -12.09 7.54 -16.50
CA ILE A 180 -11.90 6.14 -16.11
C ILE A 180 -13.24 5.41 -16.33
N PRO A 181 -13.28 4.27 -17.04
CA PRO A 181 -14.52 3.54 -17.27
C PRO A 181 -15.12 3.02 -15.98
N ALA A 182 -16.43 2.72 -16.01
CA ALA A 182 -17.10 2.10 -14.89
C ALA A 182 -16.45 0.75 -14.55
N LEU A 183 -16.17 0.53 -13.27
CA LEU A 183 -15.52 -0.69 -12.77
C LEU A 183 -15.86 -0.93 -11.31
N SER A 184 -15.59 -2.15 -10.84
CA SER A 184 -15.73 -2.52 -9.44
C SER A 184 -14.52 -3.32 -8.98
N ILE A 185 -14.01 -3.02 -7.79
CA ILE A 185 -12.86 -3.68 -7.18
C ILE A 185 -13.30 -4.15 -5.79
N THR A 186 -12.95 -5.38 -5.43
CA THR A 186 -13.26 -5.96 -4.13
C THR A 186 -11.99 -6.42 -3.45
N THR A 187 -11.90 -6.17 -2.14
CA THR A 187 -10.89 -6.74 -1.24
C THR A 187 -11.53 -6.94 0.15
N SER A 188 -10.74 -7.26 1.17
CA SER A 188 -11.25 -7.52 2.52
C SER A 188 -10.71 -6.49 3.52
N GLY A 189 -11.50 -6.20 4.56
CA GLY A 189 -11.06 -5.48 5.76
C GLY A 189 -9.90 -6.18 6.46
N VAL A 190 -9.16 -5.48 7.32
CA VAL A 190 -8.00 -6.04 8.03
C VAL A 190 -8.12 -5.80 9.53
N ARG A 191 -7.49 -6.63 10.36
CA ARG A 191 -7.42 -6.33 11.80
C ARG A 191 -6.52 -5.14 12.10
N PRO A 192 -6.79 -4.42 13.21
CA PRO A 192 -5.91 -3.36 13.68
C PRO A 192 -4.45 -3.80 13.80
N ILE A 193 -3.53 -3.06 13.19
CA ILE A 193 -2.08 -3.31 13.36
C ILE A 193 -1.69 -3.02 14.81
N THR A 194 -0.94 -3.94 15.42
CA THR A 194 -0.50 -3.82 16.83
C THR A 194 1.02 -3.89 16.87
N PRO A 195 1.73 -2.77 16.68
CA PRO A 195 3.18 -2.74 16.70
C PRO A 195 3.75 -2.78 18.12
N ASP A 196 4.97 -3.29 18.24
CA ASP A 196 5.84 -3.13 19.40
C ASP A 196 6.60 -1.79 19.33
N ILE A 197 5.85 -0.70 19.15
CA ILE A 197 6.37 0.67 19.16
C ILE A 197 5.73 1.38 20.35
N THR A 198 6.56 1.81 21.29
CA THR A 198 6.11 2.50 22.51
C THR A 198 6.31 4.01 22.38
N GLY A 199 5.45 4.79 23.04
CA GLY A 199 5.57 6.26 23.06
C GLY A 199 5.43 6.95 21.70
N GLY A 200 4.86 6.28 20.68
CA GLY A 200 4.68 6.86 19.35
C GLY A 200 5.98 7.20 18.62
N LYS A 201 7.10 6.56 18.98
CA LYS A 201 8.42 6.88 18.45
C LYS A 201 9.25 5.63 18.19
N LEU A 202 9.88 5.55 17.02
CA LEU A 202 10.93 4.59 16.69
C LEU A 202 12.28 5.28 16.83
N VAL A 203 13.19 4.71 17.63
CA VAL A 203 14.55 5.24 17.80
C VAL A 203 15.51 4.44 16.93
N ALA A 204 16.18 5.11 16.00
CA ALA A 204 17.24 4.56 15.17
C ALA A 204 18.61 5.07 15.65
N PRO A 205 19.58 4.21 16.00
CA PRO A 205 20.92 4.67 16.33
C PRO A 205 21.61 5.27 15.09
N TYR A 206 22.39 6.33 15.27
CA TYR A 206 23.18 6.94 14.21
C TYR A 206 24.64 7.20 14.67
N PRO A 207 25.66 6.64 13.98
CA PRO A 207 25.55 5.68 12.89
C PRO A 207 24.93 4.35 13.37
N ALA A 208 24.26 3.64 12.47
CA ALA A 208 23.65 2.36 12.78
C ALA A 208 24.71 1.26 12.85
N ALA A 209 24.77 0.55 13.98
CA ALA A 209 25.69 -0.58 14.16
C ALA A 209 25.03 -1.96 13.96
N ALA A 210 23.70 -1.99 13.94
CA ALA A 210 22.89 -3.21 13.84
C ALA A 210 21.52 -2.89 13.22
N ASP A 211 20.83 -3.92 12.72
CA ASP A 211 19.48 -3.79 12.17
C ASP A 211 18.54 -3.17 13.20
N VAL A 212 17.69 -2.24 12.75
CA VAL A 212 16.52 -1.82 13.52
C VAL A 212 15.38 -2.77 13.20
N ILE A 213 14.94 -3.53 14.20
CA ILE A 213 13.85 -4.49 14.06
C ILE A 213 12.53 -3.84 14.49
N VAL A 214 11.58 -3.72 13.56
CA VAL A 214 10.21 -3.31 13.86
C VAL A 214 9.34 -4.55 13.94
N ARG A 215 8.63 -4.74 15.07
CA ARG A 215 7.81 -5.93 15.34
C ARG A 215 6.33 -5.57 15.44
N TRP A 216 5.47 -6.54 15.15
CA TRP A 216 4.03 -6.46 15.37
C TRP A 216 3.45 -7.84 15.69
N THR A 217 2.23 -7.88 16.22
CA THR A 217 1.47 -9.12 16.38
C THR A 217 0.82 -9.52 15.05
N PRO A 218 1.17 -10.66 14.45
CA PRO A 218 0.50 -11.14 13.25
C PRO A 218 -1.01 -11.35 13.47
N SER A 219 -1.81 -11.04 12.47
CA SER A 219 -3.23 -11.40 12.41
C SER A 219 -3.37 -12.91 12.15
N GLY A 220 -2.55 -13.48 11.28
CA GLY A 220 -2.69 -14.88 10.84
C GLY A 220 -3.63 -15.06 9.64
N GLY A 221 -3.94 -13.97 8.92
CA GLY A 221 -4.49 -14.02 7.57
C GLY A 221 -3.40 -13.90 6.49
N ASP A 222 -3.80 -13.47 5.31
CA ASP A 222 -2.99 -13.25 4.11
C ASP A 222 -2.58 -11.77 3.90
N GLU A 223 -2.78 -10.93 4.92
CA GLU A 223 -2.46 -9.50 4.84
C GLU A 223 -0.95 -9.26 4.64
N ARG A 224 -0.64 -8.07 4.16
CA ARG A 224 0.72 -7.55 4.09
C ARG A 224 0.94 -6.45 5.12
N VAL A 225 2.19 -6.25 5.50
CA VAL A 225 2.61 -5.15 6.37
C VAL A 225 3.64 -4.31 5.66
N ARG A 226 3.35 -3.00 5.57
CA ARG A 226 4.25 -1.99 5.03
C ARG A 226 4.78 -1.10 6.14
N LEU A 227 6.10 -1.04 6.27
CA LEU A 227 6.81 -0.03 7.05
C LEU A 227 7.23 1.11 6.12
N THR A 228 6.88 2.34 6.46
CA THR A 228 7.33 3.54 5.75
C THR A 228 7.98 4.50 6.74
N LEU A 229 9.29 4.70 6.60
CA LEU A 229 10.05 5.72 7.32
C LEU A 229 10.22 6.94 6.41
N ASN A 230 9.72 8.09 6.85
CA ASN A 230 9.77 9.33 6.08
C ASN A 230 10.85 10.27 6.63
N ALA A 231 11.71 10.76 5.74
CA ALA A 231 12.62 11.85 6.07
C ALA A 231 11.86 13.19 6.02
N ASN A 232 12.51 14.26 6.47
CA ASN A 232 11.99 15.60 6.31
C ASN A 232 11.94 15.99 4.83
N ASN A 233 11.22 17.07 4.53
CA ASN A 233 11.31 17.76 3.24
C ASN A 233 11.82 19.20 3.41
N ARG A 234 11.91 19.93 2.29
CA ARG A 234 12.39 21.32 2.25
C ARG A 234 11.29 22.38 2.29
N GLY A 235 10.06 22.00 2.60
CA GLY A 235 8.93 22.91 2.65
C GLY A 235 7.59 22.20 2.49
N HIS A 236 6.52 22.85 2.97
CA HIS A 236 5.17 22.31 2.89
C HIS A 236 4.79 21.86 1.48
N GLY A 237 4.45 20.58 1.34
CA GLY A 237 4.06 19.96 0.06
C GLY A 237 5.23 19.58 -0.85
N ALA A 238 6.48 19.76 -0.43
CA ALA A 238 7.63 19.24 -1.16
C ALA A 238 7.78 17.72 -0.97
N PRO A 239 8.35 16.99 -1.94
CA PRO A 239 8.69 15.58 -1.74
C PRO A 239 9.68 15.40 -0.58
N TYR A 240 9.54 14.31 0.17
CA TYR A 240 10.49 13.94 1.24
C TYR A 240 11.88 13.72 0.67
N GLU A 241 12.94 14.08 1.39
CA GLU A 241 14.31 13.88 0.88
C GLU A 241 14.62 12.40 0.66
N ALA A 242 14.08 11.54 1.54
CA ALA A 242 14.14 10.09 1.39
C ALA A 242 12.95 9.39 2.05
N ILE A 243 12.71 8.16 1.62
CA ILE A 243 11.73 7.23 2.16
C ILE A 243 12.40 5.87 2.25
N ILE A 244 12.36 5.23 3.42
CA ILE A 244 12.58 3.77 3.49
C ILE A 244 11.21 3.11 3.50
N GLU A 245 10.98 2.23 2.52
CA GLU A 245 9.77 1.42 2.45
C GLU A 245 10.16 -0.05 2.52
N CYS A 246 9.55 -0.78 3.46
CA CYS A 246 9.67 -2.23 3.54
C CYS A 246 8.29 -2.85 3.42
N ASP A 247 8.17 -3.99 2.75
CA ASP A 247 6.87 -4.62 2.48
C ASP A 247 6.98 -6.15 2.59
N VAL A 248 6.36 -6.72 3.62
CA VAL A 248 6.45 -8.17 3.93
C VAL A 248 5.07 -8.76 4.19
N ALA A 249 4.97 -10.09 4.20
CA ALA A 249 3.76 -10.77 4.67
C ALA A 249 3.52 -10.47 6.16
N ASP A 250 2.27 -10.27 6.58
CA ASP A 250 1.93 -10.02 7.98
C ASP A 250 2.39 -11.14 8.91
N SER A 251 2.38 -12.39 8.40
CA SER A 251 2.88 -13.58 9.10
C SER A 251 4.36 -13.52 9.49
N ALA A 252 5.15 -12.60 8.93
CA ALA A 252 6.53 -12.39 9.34
C ALA A 252 6.63 -11.86 10.79
N GLY A 253 5.65 -11.07 11.25
CA GLY A 253 5.62 -10.47 12.59
C GLY A 253 6.74 -9.46 12.88
N GLN A 254 7.62 -9.22 11.92
CA GLN A 254 8.72 -8.27 12.02
C GLN A 254 9.28 -7.92 10.64
N VAL A 255 9.98 -6.79 10.58
CA VAL A 255 10.84 -6.40 9.46
C VAL A 255 12.14 -5.79 10.02
N ALA A 256 13.25 -6.07 9.33
CA ALA A 256 14.57 -5.57 9.69
C ALA A 256 15.00 -4.46 8.73
N VAL A 257 15.31 -3.28 9.25
CA VAL A 257 15.93 -2.19 8.48
C VAL A 257 17.43 -2.27 8.67
N ALA A 258 18.14 -2.63 7.60
CA ALA A 258 19.58 -2.83 7.62
C ALA A 258 20.35 -1.52 7.97
N PRO A 259 21.50 -1.59 8.67
CA PRO A 259 22.32 -0.44 9.02
C PRO A 259 22.64 0.46 7.84
N ALA A 260 22.99 -0.13 6.69
CA ALA A 260 23.35 0.63 5.49
C ALA A 260 22.19 1.51 4.97
N LEU A 261 20.94 1.08 5.14
CA LEU A 261 19.78 1.90 4.77
C LEU A 261 19.61 3.06 5.76
N LEU A 262 19.78 2.82 7.06
CA LEU A 262 19.67 3.86 8.10
C LEU A 262 20.80 4.89 8.01
N ASP A 263 22.03 4.44 7.73
CA ASP A 263 23.18 5.34 7.55
C ASP A 263 23.03 6.23 6.30
N ALA A 264 22.38 5.70 5.25
CA ALA A 264 22.08 6.44 4.04
C ALA A 264 20.79 7.28 4.13
N PHE A 265 19.98 7.07 5.16
CA PHE A 265 18.75 7.82 5.39
C PHE A 265 19.10 9.18 6.03
N PRO A 266 18.61 10.31 5.50
CA PRO A 266 18.87 11.62 6.08
C PRO A 266 18.37 11.68 7.52
N ALA A 267 19.16 12.32 8.39
CA ALA A 267 18.75 12.56 9.75
C ALA A 267 17.42 13.35 9.76
N THR A 268 16.45 12.85 10.53
CA THR A 268 15.18 13.51 10.75
C THR A 268 15.34 14.56 11.84
N GLU A 269 14.86 15.78 11.60
CA GLU A 269 14.80 16.80 12.64
C GLU A 269 13.74 16.43 13.68
N ALA A 270 13.94 16.88 14.92
CA ALA A 270 12.94 16.71 15.96
C ALA A 270 11.65 17.46 15.60
N TRP A 271 10.50 16.94 16.05
CA TRP A 271 9.16 17.50 15.74
C TRP A 271 9.01 18.98 16.15
N THR A 272 9.77 19.43 17.14
CA THR A 272 9.80 20.81 17.62
C THR A 272 10.46 21.79 16.65
N ILE A 273 11.10 21.31 15.57
CA ILE A 273 11.88 22.08 14.61
C ILE A 273 11.16 22.23 13.25
N CYS A 274 10.00 21.57 13.06
CA CYS A 274 9.24 21.53 11.79
C CYS A 274 8.59 22.87 11.37
N ALA A 275 9.06 24.01 11.88
CA ALA A 275 8.61 25.31 11.45
C ALA A 275 9.17 25.63 10.05
N GLY A 276 8.37 25.36 9.02
CA GLY A 276 8.74 25.63 7.61
C GLY A 276 9.22 24.42 6.83
N THR A 277 9.27 23.23 7.45
CA THR A 277 9.51 21.91 6.82
C THR A 277 8.37 20.98 7.22
N ASP A 278 7.94 20.07 6.33
CA ASP A 278 7.10 18.96 6.77
C ASP A 278 7.99 17.94 7.48
N CYS A 279 7.59 17.60 8.70
CA CYS A 279 7.98 16.36 9.36
C CYS A 279 6.81 15.40 9.18
N PRO A 280 6.66 14.72 8.05
CA PRO A 280 5.63 13.70 7.92
C PRO A 280 5.89 12.59 8.95
N PRO A 281 4.85 12.09 9.64
CA PRO A 281 5.07 10.94 10.49
C PRO A 281 5.38 9.70 9.64
N SER A 282 6.11 8.77 10.24
CA SER A 282 6.34 7.42 9.72
C SER A 282 5.13 6.53 10.01
N LYS A 283 5.00 5.43 9.27
CA LYS A 283 3.81 4.57 9.31
C LYS A 283 4.18 3.10 9.32
N LEU A 284 3.41 2.31 10.05
CA LEU A 284 3.34 0.86 9.91
C LEU A 284 1.89 0.50 9.57
N ALA A 285 1.65 -0.05 8.39
CA ALA A 285 0.32 -0.34 7.89
C ALA A 285 0.14 -1.83 7.62
N ARG A 286 -0.87 -2.45 8.23
CA ARG A 286 -1.41 -3.74 7.75
C ARG A 286 -2.42 -3.45 6.67
N TYR A 287 -2.34 -4.15 5.54
CA TYR A 287 -3.25 -3.90 4.43
C TYR A 287 -3.55 -5.14 3.59
N ARG A 288 -4.66 -5.05 2.85
CA ARG A 288 -4.98 -5.91 1.69
C ARG A 288 -5.20 -5.05 0.45
N ARG A 289 -4.93 -5.60 -0.73
CA ARG A 289 -5.06 -4.91 -2.02
C ARG A 289 -5.91 -5.72 -2.98
N GLY A 290 -7.02 -5.13 -3.43
CA GLY A 290 -7.69 -5.51 -4.67
C GLY A 290 -7.19 -4.66 -5.83
N ALA A 291 -7.13 -5.22 -7.03
CA ALA A 291 -6.77 -4.45 -8.23
C ALA A 291 -7.56 -4.93 -9.45
N THR A 292 -7.79 -4.01 -10.39
CA THR A 292 -8.35 -4.33 -11.71
C THR A 292 -7.65 -3.53 -12.81
N LEU A 293 -7.72 -4.01 -14.04
CA LEU A 293 -7.11 -3.33 -15.19
C LEU A 293 -8.06 -2.33 -15.84
N VAL A 294 -7.50 -1.19 -16.23
CA VAL A 294 -8.09 -0.17 -17.11
C VAL A 294 -7.14 0.01 -18.29
N GLY A 295 -7.37 -0.74 -19.36
CA GLY A 295 -6.39 -0.92 -20.42
C GLY A 295 -5.18 -1.69 -19.90
N GLU A 296 -3.98 -1.12 -20.03
CA GLU A 296 -2.72 -1.72 -19.53
C GLU A 296 -2.33 -1.25 -18.12
N ARG A 297 -3.13 -0.34 -17.52
CA ARG A 297 -2.85 0.27 -16.22
C ARG A 297 -3.75 -0.31 -15.14
N GLU A 298 -3.32 -0.25 -13.89
CA GLU A 298 -4.07 -0.78 -12.74
C GLU A 298 -4.85 0.33 -12.02
N VAL A 299 -6.01 -0.02 -11.50
CA VAL A 299 -6.70 0.73 -10.45
C VAL A 299 -6.73 -0.13 -9.21
N ASP A 300 -6.29 0.44 -8.08
CA ASP A 300 -6.18 -0.27 -6.82
C ASP A 300 -7.29 0.09 -5.84
N LEU A 301 -7.71 -0.89 -5.05
CA LEU A 301 -8.42 -0.71 -3.80
C LEU A 301 -7.53 -1.22 -2.66
N VAL A 302 -7.12 -0.32 -1.77
CA VAL A 302 -6.32 -0.64 -0.58
C VAL A 302 -7.17 -0.42 0.66
N VAL A 303 -7.28 -1.45 1.50
CA VAL A 303 -7.90 -1.36 2.82
C VAL A 303 -6.83 -1.60 3.87
N ALA A 304 -6.62 -0.64 4.77
CA ALA A 304 -5.50 -0.64 5.69
C ALA A 304 -5.86 -0.24 7.12
N SER A 305 -5.18 -0.83 8.09
CA SER A 305 -5.03 -0.30 9.44
C SER A 305 -3.61 0.21 9.62
N THR A 306 -3.48 1.47 9.99
CA THR A 306 -2.19 2.18 10.11
C THR A 306 -1.91 2.56 11.55
N PHE A 307 -0.66 2.40 11.95
CA PHE A 307 -0.09 3.00 13.14
C PHE A 307 0.93 4.06 12.74
N THR A 308 0.67 5.30 13.16
CA THR A 308 1.46 6.48 12.82
C THR A 308 2.37 6.87 13.99
N PHE A 309 3.67 7.07 13.70
CA PHE A 309 4.72 7.31 14.70
C PHE A 309 5.83 8.22 14.18
N GLY A 310 6.63 8.81 15.06
CA GLY A 310 7.83 9.57 14.71
C GLY A 310 9.08 8.69 14.64
N ILE A 311 10.08 9.05 13.83
CA ILE A 311 11.40 8.43 13.86
C ILE A 311 12.44 9.43 14.39
N GLU A 312 13.26 8.98 15.34
CA GLU A 312 14.35 9.78 15.93
C GLU A 312 15.69 9.10 15.67
N HIS A 313 16.63 9.84 15.06
CA HIS A 313 18.03 9.44 15.01
C HIS A 313 18.72 9.79 16.32
N ARG A 314 19.16 8.77 17.07
CA ARG A 314 19.93 8.95 18.29
C ARG A 314 21.41 9.04 17.95
N LEU A 315 21.97 10.24 18.08
CA LEU A 315 23.40 10.50 18.01
C LEU A 315 24.13 9.87 19.23
N PRO A 316 25.44 9.61 19.14
CA PRO A 316 26.24 9.00 20.21
C PRO A 316 26.32 9.83 21.49
#